data_AF-A0A9E5F2J9-F1
#
_entry.id   AF-A0A9E5F2J9-F1
#
_cell.length_a   1.000
_cell.length_b   1.000
_cell.length_c   1.000
_cell.angle_alpha   90.00
_cell.angle_beta   90.00
_cell.angle_gamma   90.00
#
_symmetry.space_group_name_H-M   'P 1'
#
loop_
_entity.id
_entity.type
_entity.pdbx_description
1 polymer ?
#
loop_
_entity_poly.entity_id
_entity_poly.type
_entity_poly.pdbx_seq_one_letter_code
_entity_poly.pdbx_strand_id
1 'polypeptide(L)'
;SIDVPSVLNSDTGKPMGDSVKANETIALGFLKKGLLTAEAADFVGRINLATIQIPRLLPFPVDSFLYTREDTSRLPIRKKSSHKGDFGHVWILAGTEEKQGACILSALGALKSGAINCGSGPGPSSI
;
A
#
# COMPACT_ATOMS: atom_id res chain seq x y z
N SER A 1 -17.08 -15.80 -5.61
CA SER A 1 -17.81 -14.84 -6.46
C SER A 1 -17.12 -14.70 -7.80
N ILE A 2 -17.88 -14.38 -8.84
CA ILE A 2 -17.32 -13.98 -10.14
C ILE A 2 -17.38 -12.46 -10.19
N ASP A 3 -16.25 -11.86 -10.52
CA ASP A 3 -15.97 -10.43 -10.58
C ASP A 3 -16.01 -9.67 -9.24
N VAL A 4 -17.19 -9.54 -8.63
CA VAL A 4 -17.41 -8.83 -7.36
C VAL A 4 -18.43 -9.63 -6.54
N PRO A 5 -18.29 -9.79 -5.22
CA PRO A 5 -19.35 -10.36 -4.39
C PRO A 5 -20.67 -9.62 -4.59
N SER A 6 -21.76 -10.35 -4.79
CA SER A 6 -23.07 -9.72 -5.05
C SER A 6 -23.46 -8.81 -3.89
N VAL A 7 -23.99 -7.63 -4.21
CA VAL A 7 -24.39 -6.57 -3.26
C VAL A 7 -23.21 -5.86 -2.57
N LEU A 8 -21.97 -6.12 -3.00
CA LEU A 8 -20.81 -5.33 -2.63
C LEU A 8 -20.59 -4.18 -3.63
N ASN A 9 -20.36 -2.97 -3.14
CA ASN A 9 -20.03 -1.84 -3.99
C ASN A 9 -18.59 -1.98 -4.53
N SER A 10 -18.42 -2.01 -5.86
CA SER A 10 -17.13 -2.24 -6.53
C SER A 10 -16.10 -1.12 -6.36
N ASP A 11 -16.53 0.10 -6.04
CA ASP A 11 -15.64 1.26 -5.95
C ASP A 11 -15.18 1.52 -4.52
N THR A 12 -16.06 1.29 -3.55
CA THR A 12 -15.83 1.58 -2.12
C THR A 12 -15.56 0.34 -1.29
N GLY A 13 -16.02 -0.83 -1.73
CA GLY A 13 -15.97 -2.08 -0.97
C GLY A 13 -17.01 -2.17 0.15
N LYS A 14 -17.94 -1.20 0.25
CA LYS A 14 -18.99 -1.22 1.25
C LYS A 14 -20.11 -2.19 0.83
N PRO A 15 -20.60 -3.05 1.74
CA PRO A 15 -21.80 -3.83 1.49
C PRO A 15 -23.02 -2.90 1.42
N MET A 16 -23.86 -3.07 0.41
CA MET A 16 -25.10 -2.29 0.23
C MET A 16 -26.33 -2.97 0.85
N GLY A 17 -26.11 -4.03 1.63
CA GLY A 17 -27.12 -4.92 2.20
C GLY A 17 -26.47 -6.25 2.57
N ASP A 18 -27.22 -7.34 2.46
CA ASP A 18 -26.70 -8.70 2.64
C ASP A 18 -25.80 -9.08 1.45
N SER A 19 -24.53 -8.69 1.57
CA SER A 19 -23.50 -9.03 0.59
C SER A 19 -23.02 -10.46 0.75
N VAL A 20 -22.77 -11.11 -0.39
CA VAL A 20 -22.20 -12.46 -0.42
C VAL A 20 -20.82 -12.44 0.24
N LYS A 21 -20.58 -13.39 1.15
CA LYS A 21 -19.26 -13.69 1.69
C LYS A 21 -18.63 -14.82 0.88
N ALA A 22 -17.73 -14.47 -0.03
CA ALA A 22 -17.05 -15.43 -0.87
C ALA A 22 -15.76 -15.95 -0.21
N ASN A 23 -15.48 -17.25 -0.34
CA ASN A 23 -14.16 -17.79 0.01
C ASN A 23 -13.09 -17.38 -1.03
N GLU A 24 -13.52 -17.16 -2.28
CA GLU A 24 -12.68 -16.76 -3.40
C GLU A 24 -13.46 -15.86 -4.37
N THR A 25 -12.80 -14.83 -4.91
CA THR A 25 -13.34 -13.89 -5.90
C THR A 25 -12.44 -13.85 -7.13
N ILE A 26 -12.99 -14.17 -8.30
CA ILE A 26 -12.29 -14.11 -9.58
C ILE A 26 -12.62 -12.78 -10.26
N ALA A 27 -11.76 -11.76 -10.09
CA ALA A 27 -11.91 -10.45 -10.73
C ALA A 27 -11.64 -10.55 -12.23
N LEU A 28 -12.50 -9.96 -13.06
CA LEU A 28 -12.38 -10.06 -14.52
C LEU A 28 -11.73 -8.80 -15.10
N GLY A 29 -10.65 -8.99 -15.85
CA GLY A 29 -9.96 -7.95 -16.63
C GLY A 29 -9.11 -7.00 -15.79
N PHE A 30 -9.72 -6.36 -14.80
CA PHE A 30 -9.08 -5.44 -13.85
C PHE A 30 -9.55 -5.69 -12.43
N LEU A 31 -8.68 -5.39 -11.46
CA LEU A 31 -9.06 -5.28 -10.06
C LEU A 31 -9.87 -4.00 -9.84
N LYS A 32 -11.03 -4.15 -9.20
CA LYS A 32 -11.87 -3.01 -8.80
C LYS A 32 -11.38 -2.52 -7.44
N LYS A 33 -11.29 -1.19 -7.26
CA LYS A 33 -10.75 -0.57 -6.03
C LYS A 33 -11.42 -1.08 -4.76
N GLY A 34 -12.74 -1.22 -4.79
CA GLY A 34 -13.54 -1.67 -3.67
C GLY A 34 -13.17 -3.07 -3.18
N LEU A 35 -12.64 -3.95 -4.04
CA LEU A 35 -12.21 -5.29 -3.62
C LEU A 35 -10.97 -5.27 -2.73
N LEU A 36 -10.22 -4.17 -2.73
CA LEU A 36 -8.93 -4.01 -2.03
C LEU A 36 -9.06 -3.12 -0.79
N THR A 37 -10.26 -2.66 -0.44
CA THR A 37 -10.49 -1.85 0.76
C THR A 37 -10.71 -2.74 1.99
N ALA A 38 -10.45 -2.18 3.18
CA ALA A 38 -10.70 -2.89 4.43
C ALA A 38 -12.18 -3.26 4.63
N GLU A 39 -13.11 -2.45 4.09
CA GLU A 39 -14.57 -2.68 4.14
C GLU A 39 -14.98 -3.99 3.43
N ALA A 40 -14.24 -4.38 2.39
CA ALA A 40 -14.51 -5.58 1.60
C ALA A 40 -13.86 -6.84 2.16
N ALA A 41 -12.97 -6.72 3.16
CA ALA A 41 -12.10 -7.80 3.63
C ALA A 41 -12.87 -9.08 4.02
N ASP A 42 -14.04 -8.91 4.63
CA ASP A 42 -14.89 -10.02 5.10
C ASP A 42 -15.75 -10.66 4.00
N PHE A 43 -15.78 -10.09 2.79
CA PHE A 43 -16.69 -10.49 1.71
C PHE A 43 -15.98 -11.09 0.49
N VAL A 44 -14.72 -10.72 0.25
CA VAL A 44 -14.02 -11.04 -1.01
C VAL A 44 -13.25 -12.36 -0.98
N GLY A 45 -12.80 -12.80 0.20
CA GLY A 45 -11.94 -13.98 0.33
C GLY A 45 -10.64 -13.84 -0.45
N ARG A 46 -10.13 -14.93 -1.03
CA ARG A 46 -8.95 -14.87 -1.90
C ARG A 46 -9.30 -14.23 -3.24
N ILE A 47 -8.56 -13.20 -3.66
CA ILE A 47 -8.79 -12.52 -4.95
C ILE A 47 -7.83 -13.08 -6.01
N ASN A 48 -8.37 -13.49 -7.15
CA ASN A 48 -7.62 -13.90 -8.33
C ASN A 48 -8.03 -13.05 -9.52
N LEU A 49 -7.07 -12.50 -10.27
CA LEU A 49 -7.34 -11.71 -11.48
C LEU A 49 -7.35 -12.62 -12.71
N ALA A 50 -8.50 -12.81 -13.33
CA ALA A 50 -8.61 -13.48 -14.62
C ALA A 50 -8.47 -12.46 -15.74
N THR A 51 -7.44 -12.65 -16.57
CA THR A 51 -7.27 -11.84 -17.78
C THR A 51 -8.28 -12.29 -18.82
N ILE A 52 -9.28 -11.46 -19.07
CA ILE A 52 -10.12 -11.56 -20.27
C ILE A 52 -9.43 -10.75 -21.37
N GLN A 53 -9.45 -11.22 -22.62
CA GLN A 53 -8.72 -10.67 -23.77
C GLN A 53 -9.18 -9.25 -24.15
N ILE A 54 -9.01 -8.29 -23.24
CA ILE A 54 -9.35 -6.89 -23.43
C ILE A 54 -8.24 -6.25 -24.27
N PRO A 55 -8.56 -5.67 -25.44
CA PRO A 55 -7.59 -4.98 -26.26
C PRO A 55 -6.92 -3.83 -25.46
N ARG A 56 -5.59 -3.88 -25.35
CA ARG A 56 -4.78 -2.89 -24.61
C ARG A 56 -4.82 -1.48 -25.21
N LEU A 57 -5.41 -1.33 -26.40
CA LEU A 57 -5.52 -0.10 -27.18
C LEU A 57 -6.70 0.79 -26.78
N LEU A 58 -7.64 0.29 -25.97
CA LEU A 58 -8.71 1.12 -25.46
C LEU A 58 -8.16 2.00 -24.33
N PRO A 59 -8.28 3.33 -24.41
CA PRO A 59 -7.88 4.22 -23.32
C PRO A 59 -8.88 4.02 -22.19
N PHE A 60 -8.58 3.09 -21.28
CA PHE A 60 -9.28 3.02 -20.00
C PHE A 60 -8.69 4.11 -19.11
N PRO A 61 -9.48 5.09 -18.66
CA PRO A 61 -9.02 6.02 -17.64
C PRO A 61 -8.79 5.23 -16.35
N VAL A 62 -7.53 4.91 -16.09
CA VAL A 62 -7.10 4.27 -14.84
C VAL A 62 -6.63 5.37 -13.90
N ASP A 63 -7.29 5.48 -12.74
CA ASP A 63 -6.98 6.49 -11.71
C ASP A 63 -6.14 5.94 -10.55
N SER A 64 -5.82 4.64 -10.59
CA SER A 64 -5.19 3.92 -9.48
C SER A 64 -4.44 2.67 -9.95
N PHE A 65 -3.36 2.32 -9.23
CA PHE A 65 -2.54 1.14 -9.51
C PHE A 65 -2.29 0.36 -8.22
N LEU A 66 -2.22 -0.96 -8.33
CA LEU A 66 -1.80 -1.83 -7.24
C LEU A 66 -0.31 -2.13 -7.39
N TYR A 67 0.48 -1.79 -6.37
CA TYR A 67 1.89 -2.15 -6.33
C TYR A 67 2.04 -3.66 -6.20
N THR A 68 2.89 -4.23 -7.05
CA THR A 68 3.23 -5.65 -7.02
C THR A 68 4.69 -5.86 -6.63
N ARG A 69 5.13 -7.11 -6.55
CA ARG A 69 6.53 -7.43 -6.21
C ARG A 69 7.48 -6.95 -7.31
N GLU A 70 7.03 -6.92 -8.55
CA GLU A 70 7.79 -6.46 -9.70
C GLU A 70 8.17 -4.97 -9.59
N ASP A 71 7.33 -4.16 -8.94
CA ASP A 71 7.61 -2.75 -8.70
C ASP A 71 8.81 -2.51 -7.77
N THR A 72 9.26 -3.52 -7.02
CA THR A 72 10.47 -3.41 -6.19
C THR A 72 11.74 -3.17 -7.02
N SER A 73 11.71 -3.47 -8.33
CA SER A 73 12.75 -3.09 -9.28
C SER A 73 12.96 -1.58 -9.41
N ARG A 74 11.98 -0.77 -8.98
CA ARG A 74 12.03 0.70 -8.98
C ARG A 74 12.80 1.26 -7.77
N LEU A 75 13.18 0.42 -6.82
CA LEU A 75 14.01 0.84 -5.69
C LEU A 75 15.41 1.28 -6.15
N PRO A 76 16.04 2.27 -5.49
CA PRO A 76 17.33 2.80 -5.91
C PRO A 76 18.45 1.76 -5.79
N ILE A 77 19.27 1.65 -6.83
CA ILE A 77 20.43 0.75 -6.86
C ILE A 77 21.62 1.40 -6.13
N ARG A 78 22.27 0.66 -5.24
CA ARG A 78 23.46 1.12 -4.52
C ARG A 78 24.75 0.81 -5.28
N LYS A 79 25.55 1.83 -5.59
CA LYS A 79 26.89 1.64 -6.15
C LYS A 79 27.86 1.22 -5.03
N LYS A 80 28.82 0.35 -5.35
CA LYS A 80 29.87 -0.06 -4.40
C LYS A 80 30.79 1.09 -3.97
N SER A 81 30.93 2.10 -4.82
CA SER A 81 31.76 3.29 -4.57
C SER A 81 31.05 4.39 -3.78
N SER A 82 29.81 4.16 -3.33
CA SER A 82 29.04 5.18 -2.62
C SER A 82 29.50 5.36 -1.16
N HIS A 83 29.38 6.58 -0.65
CA HIS A 83 29.66 6.93 0.74
C HIS A 83 28.38 7.34 1.49
N LYS A 84 28.49 7.55 2.80
CA LYS A 84 27.36 7.84 3.70
C LYS A 84 26.48 9.05 3.29
N GLY A 85 27.01 9.95 2.48
CA GLY A 85 26.31 11.15 2.01
C GLY A 85 25.41 10.90 0.79
N ASP A 86 25.67 9.85 0.02
CA ASP A 86 24.92 9.55 -1.21
C ASP A 86 23.51 9.04 -0.95
N PHE A 87 23.25 8.59 0.27
CA PHE A 87 21.99 7.95 0.67
C PHE A 87 21.10 8.86 1.52
N GLY A 88 21.39 10.16 1.52
CA GLY A 88 20.60 11.17 2.21
C GLY A 88 20.74 11.15 3.72
N HIS A 89 20.17 12.19 4.33
CA HIS A 89 20.10 12.39 5.77
C HIS A 89 18.63 12.58 6.14
N VAL A 90 18.19 11.88 7.18
CA VAL A 90 16.80 11.95 7.65
C VAL A 90 16.79 12.54 9.05
N TRP A 91 15.96 13.56 9.26
CA TRP A 91 15.68 14.11 10.57
C TRP A 91 14.24 13.80 10.95
N ILE A 92 14.05 13.24 12.14
CA ILE A 92 12.74 12.76 12.60
C ILE A 92 12.30 13.59 13.80
N LEU A 93 11.14 14.23 13.66
CA LEU A 93 10.41 14.91 14.72
C LEU A 93 9.14 14.12 14.98
N ALA A 94 9.17 13.28 16.00
CA ALA A 94 8.06 12.39 16.33
C ALA A 94 8.04 12.05 17.82
N GLY A 95 6.85 11.70 18.30
CA GLY A 95 6.61 11.30 19.68
C GLY A 95 6.12 12.45 20.57
N THR A 96 5.36 12.07 21.59
CA THR A 96 4.99 12.89 22.76
C THR A 96 5.54 12.21 24.00
N GLU A 97 5.32 12.77 25.19
CA GLU A 97 5.72 12.15 26.45
C GLU A 97 5.14 10.73 26.61
N GLU A 98 3.92 10.50 26.15
CA GLU A 98 3.22 9.22 26.19
C GLU A 98 3.54 8.31 25.00
N LYS A 99 4.17 8.84 23.94
CA LYS A 99 4.42 8.14 22.66
C LYS A 99 5.89 8.20 22.23
N GLN A 100 6.80 8.09 23.18
CA GLN A 100 8.25 8.17 22.95
C GLN A 100 8.75 7.15 21.91
N GLY A 101 8.13 5.96 21.85
CA GLY A 101 8.51 4.90 20.90
C GLY A 101 8.31 5.25 19.41
N ALA A 102 7.48 6.25 19.09
CA ALA A 102 7.21 6.64 17.70
C ALA A 102 8.47 7.10 16.97
N CYS A 103 9.34 7.84 17.66
CA CYS A 103 10.59 8.33 17.08
C CYS A 103 11.56 7.18 16.80
N ILE A 104 11.67 6.23 17.73
CA ILE A 104 12.55 5.06 17.61
C ILE A 104 12.13 4.17 16.44
N LEU A 105 10.83 3.84 16.33
CA LEU A 105 10.32 3.01 15.24
C LEU A 105 10.55 3.66 13.87
N SER A 106 10.34 4.97 13.78
CA SER A 106 10.56 5.73 12.54
C SER A 106 12.04 5.77 12.16
N ALA A 107 12.94 5.99 13.12
CA ALA A 107 14.39 6.02 12.89
C ALA A 107 14.91 4.65 12.44
N LEU A 108 14.45 3.56 13.08
CA LEU A 108 14.81 2.20 12.68
C LEU A 108 14.28 1.87 11.28
N GLY A 109 13.06 2.31 10.94
CA GLY A 109 12.49 2.16 9.60
C GLY A 109 13.33 2.86 8.53
N ALA A 110 13.74 4.11 8.78
CA ALA A 110 14.59 4.87 7.88
C ALA A 110 15.97 4.19 7.68
N LEU A 111 16.61 3.76 8.77
CA LEU A 111 17.90 3.08 8.72
C LEU A 111 17.83 1.77 7.92
N LYS A 112 16.81 0.93 8.19
CA LYS A 112 16.59 -0.34 7.46
C LYS A 112 16.25 -0.13 5.99
N SER A 113 15.60 0.97 5.65
CA SER A 113 15.27 1.33 4.26
C SER A 113 16.46 1.93 3.49
N GLY A 114 17.55 2.25 4.20
CA GLY A 114 18.80 2.68 3.59
C GLY A 114 19.24 4.11 3.90
N ALA A 115 18.53 4.89 4.70
CA ALA A 115 19.09 6.15 5.18
C ALA A 115 20.29 5.86 6.09
N ILE A 116 21.42 6.52 5.87
CA ILE A 116 22.65 6.23 6.65
C ILE A 116 22.79 7.14 7.86
N ASN A 117 22.26 8.37 7.79
CA ASN A 117 22.27 9.30 8.92
C ASN A 117 20.83 9.58 9.35
N CYS A 118 20.50 9.18 10.58
CA CYS A 118 19.22 9.46 11.22
C CYS A 118 19.45 10.29 12.49
N GLY A 119 18.88 11.48 12.55
CA GLY A 119 18.82 12.31 13.76
C GLY A 119 17.40 12.30 14.33
N SER A 120 17.28 12.24 15.65
CA SER A 120 16.01 12.38 16.38
C SER A 120 16.09 13.56 17.34
N GLY A 121 15.00 14.33 17.42
CA GLY A 121 14.80 15.35 18.44
C GLY A 121 13.42 15.19 19.08
N PRO A 122 13.22 15.69 20.31
CA PRO A 122 11.89 15.73 20.90
C PRO A 122 10.96 16.51 19.96
N GLY A 123 9.77 15.95 19.67
CA GLY A 123 8.71 16.71 19.02
C GLY A 123 8.35 17.93 19.87
N PRO A 124 7.78 19.00 19.28
CA PRO A 124 7.36 20.16 20.06
C PRO A 124 6.45 19.69 21.20
N SER A 125 6.86 19.96 22.43
CA SER A 125 6.02 19.82 23.62
C SER A 125 4.80 20.71 23.39
N SER A 126 3.62 20.09 23.36
CA SER A 126 2.34 20.75 23.11
C SER A 126 2.16 22.01 23.97
N ILE A 127 1.80 23.10 23.29
CA ILE A 127 1.02 24.24 23.80
C ILE A 127 -0.33 23.77 24.33
#